data_AF-A0A959AXG2-F1
#
_entry.id   AF-A0A959AXG2-F1
#
_cell.length_a   1.000
_cell.length_b   1.000
_cell.length_c   1.000
_cell.angle_alpha   90.00
_cell.angle_beta   90.00
_cell.angle_gamma   90.00
#
_symmetry.space_group_name_H-M   'P 1'
#
loop_
_entity.id
_entity.type
_entity.pdbx_description
1 polymer ?
#
loop_
_entity_poly.entity_id
_entity_poly.type
_entity_poly.pdbx_seq_one_letter_code
_entity_poly.pdbx_strand_id
1 'polypeptide(L)'
;WWGLGAGLLFLAATGVLLIMDLDRPDRFLNVLLRPQWKSWLVRGGYSFSIYGGLLTLLGLATYFGWDLLKTPVEWVTLIFAVLTAVYTAFLFAQARGRDFWQSPALAVHMLAHSFMAGAAAFTIIALFTPATAEWLDYLKYLLITGIVINLLTVLVELTMTHPTQEAKIVVQMITKGRYRSLFWGGAIFFGNLVPLAILFLPGVATPMLALAGLIVLIGIYLTEKIWVEAPQRVQLV
;
A
#
# COMPACT_ATOMS: atom_id res chain seq x y z
N TRP A 1 0.78 -8.16 19.51
CA TRP A 1 -0.67 -7.87 19.51
C TRP A 1 -1.06 -6.69 18.62
N TRP A 2 -0.48 -5.49 18.78
CA TRP A 2 -0.84 -4.32 17.94
C TRP A 2 -0.77 -4.58 16.43
N GLY A 3 0.31 -5.22 15.94
CA GLY A 3 0.42 -5.56 14.53
C GLY A 3 -0.66 -6.52 14.02
N LEU A 4 -0.98 -7.57 14.80
CA LEU A 4 -2.06 -8.50 14.46
C LEU A 4 -3.43 -7.81 14.45
N GLY A 5 -3.71 -7.00 15.48
CA GLY A 5 -4.96 -6.27 15.61
C GLY A 5 -5.17 -5.26 14.48
N ALA A 6 -4.16 -4.43 14.21
CA ALA A 6 -4.22 -3.47 13.11
C ALA A 6 -4.33 -4.18 11.74
N GLY A 7 -3.54 -5.24 11.53
CA GLY A 7 -3.58 -6.04 10.31
C GLY A 7 -4.98 -6.62 10.06
N LEU A 8 -5.57 -7.30 11.04
CA LEU A 8 -6.92 -7.86 10.91
C LEU A 8 -8.00 -6.78 10.73
N LEU A 9 -7.88 -5.64 11.43
CA LEU A 9 -8.82 -4.53 11.30
C LEU A 9 -8.81 -3.95 9.89
N PHE A 10 -7.63 -3.59 9.36
CA PHE A 10 -7.53 -3.02 8.01
C PHE A 10 -7.83 -4.04 6.92
N LEU A 11 -7.51 -5.33 7.15
CA LEU A 11 -7.92 -6.40 6.26
C LEU A 11 -9.45 -6.56 6.25
N ALA A 12 -10.12 -6.55 7.41
CA ALA A 12 -11.57 -6.61 7.47
C ALA A 12 -12.21 -5.39 6.77
N ALA A 13 -11.70 -4.18 7.04
CA ALA A 13 -12.18 -2.96 6.41
C ALA A 13 -12.02 -3.00 4.87
N THR A 14 -10.84 -3.42 4.40
CA THR A 14 -10.57 -3.57 2.96
C THR A 14 -11.47 -4.64 2.33
N GLY A 15 -11.70 -5.76 3.02
CA GLY A 15 -12.59 -6.81 2.55
C GLY A 15 -14.04 -6.33 2.40
N VAL A 16 -14.54 -5.55 3.38
CA VAL A 16 -15.87 -4.93 3.30
C VAL A 16 -15.96 -3.97 2.12
N LEU A 17 -14.97 -3.09 1.95
CA LEU A 17 -14.94 -2.15 0.81
C LEU A 17 -14.92 -2.88 -0.53
N LEU A 18 -14.11 -3.93 -0.67
CA LEU A 18 -14.05 -4.74 -1.89
C LEU A 18 -15.37 -5.44 -2.19
N ILE A 19 -16.08 -5.94 -1.18
CA ILE A 19 -17.40 -6.57 -1.36
C ILE A 19 -18.44 -5.54 -1.78
N MET A 20 -18.43 -4.35 -1.16
CA MET A 20 -19.35 -3.26 -1.48
C MET A 20 -19.15 -2.70 -2.90
N ASP A 21 -17.93 -2.75 -3.42
CA ASP A 21 -17.58 -2.27 -4.76
C ASP A 21 -17.96 -3.27 -5.88
N LEU A 22 -18.37 -4.50 -5.54
CA LEU A 22 -18.86 -5.46 -6.53
C LEU A 22 -20.24 -5.04 -7.06
N ASP A 23 -20.46 -5.22 -8.37
CA ASP A 23 -21.78 -5.03 -8.99
C ASP A 23 -22.90 -5.89 -8.34
N ARG A 24 -22.52 -7.05 -7.79
CA ARG A 24 -23.43 -7.99 -7.10
C ARG A 24 -22.81 -8.45 -5.77
N PRO A 25 -22.91 -7.63 -4.71
CA PRO A 25 -22.34 -7.95 -3.40
C PRO A 25 -23.00 -9.19 -2.79
N ASP A 26 -24.27 -9.47 -3.12
CA ASP A 26 -25.02 -10.67 -2.71
C ASP A 26 -24.35 -11.97 -3.16
N ARG A 27 -23.52 -11.92 -4.22
CA ARG A 27 -22.88 -13.09 -4.84
C ARG A 27 -21.38 -13.19 -4.53
N PHE A 28 -20.85 -12.41 -3.60
CA PHE A 28 -19.40 -12.37 -3.34
C PHE A 28 -18.82 -13.76 -3.05
N LEU A 29 -19.57 -14.63 -2.35
CA LEU A 29 -19.15 -15.99 -2.04
C LEU A 29 -18.83 -16.81 -3.29
N ASN A 30 -19.41 -16.50 -4.45
CA ASN A 30 -19.09 -17.19 -5.70
C ASN A 30 -17.65 -16.94 -6.15
N VAL A 31 -17.01 -15.84 -5.76
CA VAL A 31 -15.59 -15.58 -6.04
C VAL A 31 -14.72 -16.66 -5.39
N LEU A 32 -15.10 -17.14 -4.20
CA LEU A 32 -14.40 -18.18 -3.45
C LEU A 32 -14.91 -19.60 -3.75
N LEU A 33 -16.21 -19.76 -3.98
CA LEU A 33 -16.84 -21.08 -4.14
C LEU A 33 -16.88 -21.55 -5.61
N ARG A 34 -16.78 -20.64 -6.58
CA ARG A 34 -16.80 -20.94 -8.03
C ARG A 34 -15.72 -20.15 -8.77
N PRO A 35 -14.42 -20.43 -8.50
CA PRO A 35 -13.33 -19.60 -8.97
C PRO A 35 -13.08 -19.70 -10.48
N GLN A 36 -12.84 -18.55 -11.11
CA GLN A 36 -12.25 -18.44 -12.44
C GLN A 36 -10.76 -18.09 -12.32
N TRP A 37 -9.89 -19.09 -12.37
CA TRP A 37 -8.44 -18.97 -12.07
C TRP A 37 -7.64 -18.06 -13.00
N LYS A 38 -8.20 -17.68 -14.15
CA LYS A 38 -7.60 -16.68 -15.06
C LYS A 38 -7.81 -15.24 -14.61
N SER A 39 -8.77 -14.98 -13.71
CA SER A 39 -9.08 -13.63 -13.21
C SER A 39 -8.14 -13.22 -12.08
N TRP A 40 -7.54 -12.02 -12.16
CA TRP A 40 -6.75 -11.48 -11.03
C TRP A 40 -7.64 -11.14 -9.82
N LEU A 41 -8.93 -10.85 -10.01
CA LEU A 41 -9.87 -10.63 -8.91
C LEU A 41 -9.97 -11.87 -8.02
N VAL A 42 -10.10 -13.05 -8.63
CA VAL A 42 -10.20 -14.33 -7.91
C VAL A 42 -8.88 -14.60 -7.18
N ARG A 43 -7.74 -14.46 -7.86
CA ARG A 43 -6.42 -14.65 -7.24
C ARG A 43 -6.20 -13.73 -6.05
N GLY A 44 -6.58 -12.46 -6.18
CA GLY A 44 -6.56 -11.47 -5.09
C GLY A 44 -7.42 -11.90 -3.92
N GLY A 45 -8.67 -12.32 -4.16
CA GLY A 45 -9.59 -12.79 -3.13
C GLY A 45 -9.04 -13.99 -2.33
N TYR A 46 -8.36 -14.93 -3.00
CA TYR A 46 -7.70 -16.05 -2.31
C TYR A 46 -6.47 -15.59 -1.52
N SER A 47 -5.58 -14.77 -2.10
CA SER A 47 -4.42 -14.23 -1.37
C SER A 47 -4.86 -13.49 -0.10
N PHE A 48 -5.91 -12.68 -0.22
CA PHE A 48 -6.50 -11.91 0.88
C PHE A 48 -7.09 -12.81 1.96
N SER A 49 -7.85 -13.83 1.56
CA SER A 49 -8.48 -14.79 2.48
C SER A 49 -7.44 -15.64 3.22
N ILE A 50 -6.41 -16.12 2.50
CA ILE A 50 -5.32 -16.90 3.10
C ILE A 50 -4.52 -16.03 4.06
N TYR A 51 -4.20 -14.79 3.68
CA TYR A 51 -3.51 -13.85 4.56
C TYR A 51 -4.29 -13.58 5.87
N GLY A 52 -5.60 -13.36 5.78
CA GLY A 52 -6.47 -13.21 6.96
C GLY A 52 -6.54 -14.45 7.83
N GLY A 53 -6.62 -15.64 7.21
CA GLY A 53 -6.58 -16.91 7.92
C GLY A 53 -5.25 -17.13 8.66
N LEU A 54 -4.12 -16.79 8.01
CA LEU A 54 -2.79 -16.90 8.60
C LEU A 54 -2.58 -15.92 9.77
N LEU A 55 -3.03 -14.66 9.63
CA LEU A 55 -3.01 -13.70 10.75
C LEU A 55 -3.85 -14.18 11.93
N THR A 56 -5.02 -14.75 11.66
CA THR A 56 -5.89 -15.32 12.70
C THR A 56 -5.22 -16.52 13.37
N LEU A 57 -4.62 -17.42 12.59
CA LEU A 57 -3.88 -18.58 13.10
C LEU A 57 -2.68 -18.14 13.95
N LEU A 58 -1.94 -17.12 13.53
CA LEU A 58 -0.83 -16.56 14.30
C LEU A 58 -1.31 -15.94 15.63
N GLY A 59 -2.47 -15.29 15.62
CA GLY A 59 -3.13 -14.80 16.85
C GLY A 59 -3.51 -15.93 17.80
N LEU A 60 -4.12 -17.00 17.29
CA LEU A 60 -4.49 -18.19 18.07
C LEU A 60 -3.26 -18.92 18.61
N ALA A 61 -2.22 -19.13 17.78
CA ALA A 61 -0.98 -19.75 18.20
C ALA A 61 -0.26 -18.94 19.29
N THR A 62 -0.35 -17.60 19.22
CA THR A 62 0.18 -16.71 20.26
C THR A 62 -0.63 -16.81 21.55
N TYR A 63 -1.96 -16.86 21.46
CA TYR A 63 -2.85 -16.95 22.61
C TYR A 63 -2.73 -18.30 23.34
N PHE A 64 -2.71 -19.42 22.61
CA PHE A 64 -2.64 -20.77 23.17
C PHE A 64 -1.22 -21.28 23.42
N GLY A 65 -0.18 -20.52 23.08
CA GLY A 65 1.21 -20.92 23.29
C GLY A 65 1.70 -22.03 22.36
N TRP A 66 1.21 -22.09 21.13
CA TRP A 66 1.65 -23.10 20.14
C TRP A 66 2.96 -22.70 19.46
N ASP A 67 4.06 -22.72 20.21
CA ASP A 67 5.35 -22.19 19.77
C ASP A 67 5.90 -22.86 18.50
N LEU A 68 5.67 -24.16 18.32
CA LEU A 68 6.07 -24.91 17.13
C LEU A 68 5.40 -24.42 15.83
N LEU A 69 4.20 -23.83 15.93
CA LEU A 69 3.46 -23.33 14.78
C LEU A 69 3.82 -21.89 14.41
N LYS A 70 4.34 -21.10 15.36
CA LYS A 70 4.56 -19.65 15.15
C LYS A 70 5.53 -19.38 14.01
N THR A 71 6.75 -19.91 14.09
CA THR A 71 7.80 -19.60 13.11
C THR A 71 7.43 -20.02 11.68
N PRO A 72 6.92 -21.25 11.42
CA PRO A 72 6.48 -21.62 10.08
C PRO A 72 5.33 -20.72 9.57
N VAL A 73 4.35 -20.42 10.42
CA VAL A 73 3.20 -19.58 10.04
C VAL A 73 3.64 -18.15 9.75
N GLU A 74 4.58 -17.59 10.50
CA GLU A 74 5.14 -16.25 10.26
C GLU A 74 5.79 -16.13 8.87
N TRP A 75 6.60 -17.11 8.48
CA TRP A 75 7.23 -17.11 7.15
C TRP A 75 6.20 -17.19 6.02
N VAL A 76 5.19 -18.05 6.17
CA VAL A 76 4.10 -18.15 5.18
C VAL A 76 3.26 -16.87 5.17
N THR A 77 3.01 -16.27 6.34
CA THR A 77 2.30 -15.00 6.48
C THR A 77 3.03 -13.88 5.77
N LEU A 78 4.37 -13.82 5.87
CA LEU A 78 5.19 -12.82 5.18
C LEU A 78 5.04 -12.92 3.66
N ILE A 79 5.05 -14.13 3.10
CA ILE A 79 4.86 -14.35 1.66
C ILE A 79 3.47 -13.82 1.23
N PHE A 80 2.42 -14.18 1.97
CA PHE A 80 1.07 -13.72 1.65
C PHE A 80 0.85 -12.23 1.92
N ALA A 81 1.58 -11.61 2.85
CA ALA A 81 1.58 -10.17 3.06
C ALA A 81 2.12 -9.45 1.81
N VAL A 82 3.25 -9.91 1.28
CA VAL A 82 3.83 -9.35 0.03
C VAL A 82 2.88 -9.56 -1.14
N LEU A 83 2.34 -10.78 -1.31
CA LEU A 83 1.38 -11.07 -2.39
C LEU A 83 0.14 -10.18 -2.32
N THR A 84 -0.39 -9.96 -1.12
CA THR A 84 -1.56 -9.09 -0.90
C THR A 84 -1.23 -7.63 -1.18
N ALA A 85 -0.04 -7.15 -0.78
CA ALA A 85 0.40 -5.80 -1.05
C ALA A 85 0.55 -5.50 -2.55
N VAL A 86 1.17 -6.42 -3.32
CA VAL A 86 1.42 -6.20 -4.75
C VAL A 86 0.23 -6.55 -5.65
N TYR A 87 -0.75 -7.31 -5.14
CA TYR A 87 -1.86 -7.85 -5.94
C TYR A 87 -2.63 -6.76 -6.70
N THR A 88 -2.83 -5.60 -6.07
CA THR A 88 -3.56 -4.46 -6.66
C THR A 88 -2.93 -4.00 -7.98
N ALA A 89 -1.60 -4.00 -8.08
CA ALA A 89 -0.90 -3.64 -9.32
C ALA A 89 -1.23 -4.61 -10.46
N PHE A 90 -1.36 -5.91 -10.17
CA PHE A 90 -1.73 -6.91 -11.18
C PHE A 90 -3.19 -6.78 -11.62
N LEU A 91 -4.09 -6.39 -10.71
CA LEU A 91 -5.47 -6.08 -11.04
C LEU A 91 -5.53 -4.87 -12.00
N PHE A 92 -4.79 -3.81 -11.71
CA PHE A 92 -4.68 -2.64 -12.59
C PHE A 92 -4.07 -2.97 -13.95
N ALA A 93 -3.05 -3.83 -14.00
CA ALA A 93 -2.45 -4.28 -15.26
C ALA A 93 -3.42 -5.09 -16.15
N GLN A 94 -4.51 -5.65 -15.60
CA GLN A 94 -5.54 -6.35 -16.38
C GLN A 94 -6.55 -5.41 -17.05
N ALA A 95 -6.64 -4.15 -16.61
CA ALA A 95 -7.54 -3.15 -17.19
C ALA A 95 -6.99 -2.64 -18.53
N ARG A 96 -7.41 -3.32 -19.61
CA ARG A 96 -7.06 -2.94 -20.99
C ARG A 96 -7.61 -1.54 -21.31
N GLY A 97 -6.83 -0.74 -22.04
CA GLY A 97 -7.18 0.66 -22.40
C GLY A 97 -6.76 1.70 -21.35
N ARG A 98 -5.94 1.32 -20.36
CA ARG A 98 -5.40 2.22 -19.35
C ARG A 98 -3.90 1.95 -19.20
N ASP A 99 -3.15 2.17 -20.28
CA ASP A 99 -1.77 1.68 -20.39
C ASP A 99 -0.82 2.14 -19.28
N PHE A 100 -1.07 3.30 -18.67
CA PHE A 100 -0.31 3.77 -17.51
C PHE A 100 -0.33 2.76 -16.34
N TRP A 101 -1.45 2.08 -16.13
CA TRP A 101 -1.62 1.05 -15.09
C TRP A 101 -0.89 -0.25 -15.39
N GLN A 102 -0.44 -0.47 -16.62
CA GLN A 102 0.30 -1.67 -17.01
C GLN A 102 1.80 -1.55 -16.71
N SER A 103 2.25 -0.44 -16.14
CA SER A 103 3.64 -0.24 -15.74
C SER A 103 4.09 -1.30 -14.71
N PRO A 104 5.18 -2.04 -14.97
CA PRO A 104 5.72 -3.00 -14.00
C PRO A 104 6.17 -2.36 -12.68
N ALA A 105 6.51 -1.07 -12.71
CA ALA A 105 6.92 -0.33 -11.53
C ALA A 105 5.77 -0.15 -10.51
N LEU A 106 4.51 -0.32 -10.93
CA LEU A 106 3.35 -0.21 -10.06
C LEU A 106 3.35 -1.26 -8.95
N ALA A 107 3.88 -2.47 -9.21
CA ALA A 107 4.02 -3.49 -8.17
C ALA A 107 5.03 -3.06 -7.09
N VAL A 108 6.13 -2.40 -7.49
CA VAL A 108 7.13 -1.86 -6.56
C VAL A 108 6.54 -0.69 -5.78
N HIS A 109 5.74 0.16 -6.45
CA HIS A 109 5.02 1.28 -5.85
C HIS A 109 4.10 0.81 -4.72
N MET A 110 3.23 -0.19 -5.00
CA MET A 110 2.32 -0.75 -3.99
C MET A 110 3.07 -1.37 -2.82
N LEU A 111 4.19 -2.08 -3.09
CA LEU A 111 5.00 -2.67 -2.04
C LEU A 111 5.64 -1.59 -1.15
N ALA A 112 6.22 -0.54 -1.75
CA ALA A 112 6.80 0.58 -1.00
C ALA A 112 5.76 1.26 -0.12
N HIS A 113 4.56 1.55 -0.67
CA HIS A 113 3.44 2.11 0.09
C HIS A 113 3.01 1.21 1.25
N SER A 114 3.02 -0.12 1.09
CA SER A 114 2.68 -1.04 2.19
C SER A 114 3.66 -0.94 3.36
N PHE A 115 4.97 -0.86 3.10
CA PHE A 115 6.00 -0.66 4.13
C PHE A 115 5.90 0.73 4.76
N MET A 116 5.72 1.77 3.96
CA MET A 116 5.56 3.14 4.43
C MET A 116 4.33 3.29 5.32
N ALA A 117 3.17 2.76 4.90
CA ALA A 117 1.93 2.82 5.66
C ALA A 117 2.03 2.00 6.96
N GLY A 118 2.65 0.81 6.91
CA GLY A 118 2.91 0.01 8.10
C GLY A 118 3.79 0.75 9.11
N ALA A 119 4.92 1.28 8.66
CA ALA A 119 5.83 2.05 9.51
C ALA A 119 5.12 3.28 10.10
N ALA A 120 4.41 4.06 9.27
CA ALA A 120 3.65 5.21 9.70
C ALA A 120 2.59 4.84 10.77
N ALA A 121 1.83 3.77 10.57
CA ALA A 121 0.85 3.31 11.54
C ALA A 121 1.51 2.97 12.90
N PHE A 122 2.66 2.28 12.89
CA PHE A 122 3.38 1.97 14.12
C PHE A 122 3.99 3.20 14.80
N THR A 123 4.41 4.23 14.05
CA THR A 123 4.85 5.50 14.66
C THR A 123 3.71 6.21 15.39
N ILE A 124 2.48 6.13 14.88
CA ILE A 124 1.29 6.71 15.52
C ILE A 124 0.90 5.89 16.77
N ILE A 125 0.92 4.55 16.67
CA ILE A 125 0.67 3.68 17.83
C ILE A 125 1.67 3.94 18.96
N ALA A 126 2.94 4.21 18.63
CA ALA A 126 3.98 4.52 19.60
C ALA A 126 3.72 5.78 20.46
N LEU A 127 2.75 6.63 20.10
CA LEU A 127 2.29 7.73 20.97
C LEU A 127 1.51 7.24 22.18
N PHE A 128 0.85 6.09 22.06
CA PHE A 128 -0.07 5.57 23.06
C PHE A 128 0.48 4.35 23.80
N THR A 129 1.62 3.80 23.33
CA THR A 129 2.21 2.58 23.85
C THR A 129 3.70 2.78 24.09
N PRO A 130 4.27 2.24 25.18
CA PRO A 130 5.71 2.26 25.38
C PRO A 130 6.44 1.62 24.20
N ALA A 131 7.42 2.33 23.65
CA ALA A 131 8.27 1.87 22.57
C ALA A 131 9.74 2.05 22.97
N THR A 132 10.58 1.07 22.64
CA THR A 132 12.03 1.17 22.85
C THR A 132 12.64 2.14 21.85
N ALA A 133 13.77 2.77 22.21
CA ALA A 133 14.50 3.65 21.28
C ALA A 133 14.89 2.92 19.99
N GLU A 134 15.37 1.67 20.11
CA GLU A 134 15.70 0.81 18.97
C GLU A 134 14.53 0.60 18.01
N TRP A 135 13.32 0.43 18.54
CA TRP A 135 12.12 0.27 17.71
C TRP A 135 11.75 1.56 16.98
N LEU A 136 11.86 2.71 17.66
CA LEU A 136 11.60 4.02 17.05
C LEU A 136 12.63 4.35 15.95
N ASP A 137 13.89 4.01 16.17
CA ASP A 137 14.95 4.17 15.18
C ASP A 137 14.71 3.27 13.97
N TYR A 138 14.33 2.00 14.20
CA TYR A 138 13.93 1.09 13.13
C TYR A 138 12.79 1.67 12.28
N LEU A 139 11.71 2.15 12.91
CA LEU A 139 10.57 2.76 12.20
C LEU A 139 10.98 4.01 11.43
N LYS A 140 11.84 4.85 12.01
CA LYS A 140 12.40 6.03 11.34
C LYS A 140 13.19 5.65 10.08
N TYR A 141 14.11 4.69 10.17
CA TYR A 141 14.89 4.25 9.00
C TYR A 141 14.03 3.53 7.96
N LEU A 142 13.01 2.77 8.39
CA LEU A 142 12.05 2.14 7.49
C LEU A 142 11.22 3.18 6.73
N LEU A 143 10.77 4.26 7.39
CA LEU A 143 10.10 5.38 6.72
C LEU A 143 11.02 6.10 5.73
N ILE A 144 12.26 6.41 6.12
CA ILE A 144 13.23 7.07 5.23
C ILE A 144 13.47 6.22 3.98
N THR A 145 13.78 4.93 4.16
CA THR A 145 14.04 4.02 3.03
C THR A 145 12.80 3.82 2.17
N GLY A 146 11.62 3.66 2.78
CA GLY A 146 10.35 3.58 2.07
C GLY A 146 10.06 4.82 1.21
N ILE A 147 10.21 6.03 1.78
CA ILE A 147 10.02 7.30 1.05
C ILE A 147 11.01 7.41 -0.11
N VAL A 148 12.28 7.06 0.11
CA VAL A 148 13.30 7.11 -0.96
C VAL A 148 12.96 6.14 -2.08
N ILE A 149 12.60 4.89 -1.76
CA ILE A 149 12.18 3.90 -2.76
C ILE A 149 10.95 4.40 -3.51
N ASN A 150 9.94 4.93 -2.81
CA ASN A 150 8.73 5.48 -3.42
C ASN A 150 9.04 6.63 -4.40
N LEU A 151 9.87 7.59 -4.00
CA LEU A 151 10.27 8.70 -4.88
C LEU A 151 11.04 8.21 -6.11
N LEU A 152 11.92 7.22 -5.95
CA LEU A 152 12.61 6.59 -7.09
C LEU A 152 11.63 5.85 -8.00
N THR A 153 10.67 5.12 -7.44
CA THR A 153 9.64 4.42 -8.23
C THR A 153 8.76 5.41 -9.00
N VAL A 154 8.29 6.48 -8.36
CA VAL A 154 7.53 7.57 -9.02
C VAL A 154 8.36 8.21 -10.14
N LEU A 155 9.65 8.46 -9.90
CA LEU A 155 10.55 9.00 -10.92
C LEU A 155 10.65 8.04 -12.12
N VAL A 156 10.85 6.74 -11.87
CA VAL A 156 10.91 5.72 -12.92
C VAL A 156 9.58 5.66 -13.69
N GLU A 157 8.43 5.64 -13.01
CA GLU A 157 7.11 5.57 -13.65
C GLU A 157 6.82 6.77 -14.56
N LEU A 158 7.25 7.97 -14.17
CA LEU A 158 7.03 9.19 -14.93
C LEU A 158 8.05 9.42 -16.04
N THR A 159 9.22 8.77 -15.98
CA THR A 159 10.30 8.93 -16.97
C THR A 159 10.41 7.76 -17.94
N MET A 160 9.92 6.57 -17.58
CA MET A 160 9.89 5.42 -18.46
C MET A 160 9.13 5.78 -19.74
N THR A 161 9.73 5.49 -20.90
CA THR A 161 9.11 5.77 -22.19
C THR A 161 7.90 4.87 -22.39
N HIS A 162 6.73 5.43 -22.12
CA HIS A 162 5.47 4.78 -22.46
C HIS A 162 5.29 4.79 -23.99
N PRO A 163 5.11 3.62 -24.63
CA PRO A 163 5.00 3.54 -26.08
C PRO A 163 3.70 4.18 -26.60
N THR A 164 2.66 4.28 -25.77
CA THR A 164 1.33 4.75 -26.17
C THR A 164 1.09 6.23 -25.86
N GLN A 165 0.28 6.88 -26.70
CA GLN A 165 -0.06 8.30 -26.52
C GLN A 165 -0.89 8.54 -25.26
N GLU A 166 -1.75 7.60 -24.89
CA GLU A 166 -2.59 7.68 -23.68
C GLU A 166 -1.74 7.83 -22.42
N ALA A 167 -0.74 6.98 -22.24
CA ALA A 167 0.14 7.04 -21.08
C ALA A 167 0.96 8.35 -21.04
N LYS A 168 1.37 8.90 -22.20
CA LYS A 168 2.00 10.22 -22.27
C LYS A 168 1.05 11.34 -21.83
N ILE A 169 -0.22 11.28 -22.24
CA ILE A 169 -1.25 12.24 -21.80
C ILE A 169 -1.45 12.15 -20.28
N VAL A 170 -1.49 10.95 -19.70
CA VAL A 170 -1.58 10.78 -18.24
C VAL A 170 -0.39 11.44 -17.54
N VAL A 171 0.84 11.16 -17.97
CA VAL A 171 2.05 11.77 -17.38
C VAL A 171 2.02 13.29 -17.49
N GLN A 172 1.58 13.85 -18.62
CA GLN A 172 1.42 15.30 -18.77
C GLN A 172 0.33 15.85 -17.83
N MET A 173 -0.79 15.15 -17.67
CA MET A 173 -1.88 15.54 -16.79
C MET A 173 -1.44 15.57 -15.31
N ILE A 174 -0.59 14.63 -14.91
CA ILE A 174 0.01 14.55 -13.57
C ILE A 174 1.04 15.65 -13.35
N THR A 175 2.00 15.78 -14.27
CA THR A 175 3.20 16.63 -14.05
C THR A 175 2.98 18.11 -14.36
N LYS A 176 2.14 18.43 -15.35
CA LYS A 176 1.94 19.80 -15.86
C LYS A 176 0.49 20.24 -15.97
N GLY A 177 -0.44 19.28 -16.06
CA GLY A 177 -1.86 19.52 -16.28
C GLY A 177 -2.68 19.59 -14.98
N ARG A 178 -3.88 19.01 -15.04
CA ARG A 178 -4.92 19.12 -14.01
C ARG A 178 -4.47 18.72 -12.61
N TYR A 179 -3.63 17.70 -12.47
CA TYR A 179 -3.19 17.20 -11.16
C TYR A 179 -1.85 17.81 -10.69
N ARG A 180 -1.28 18.78 -11.43
CA ARG A 180 0.05 19.35 -11.13
C ARG A 180 0.20 19.82 -9.68
N SER A 181 -0.74 20.61 -9.17
CA SER A 181 -0.67 21.17 -7.81
C SER A 181 -0.80 20.07 -6.76
N LEU A 182 -1.73 19.14 -6.97
CA LEU A 182 -1.95 17.99 -6.09
C LEU A 182 -0.73 17.05 -6.07
N PHE A 183 -0.09 16.85 -7.22
CA PHE A 183 1.10 16.03 -7.35
C PHE A 183 2.32 16.69 -6.72
N TRP A 184 2.74 17.88 -7.20
CA TRP A 184 3.98 18.50 -6.73
C TRP A 184 3.87 19.05 -5.31
N GLY A 185 2.78 19.77 -5.01
CA GLY A 185 2.58 20.37 -3.69
C GLY A 185 2.10 19.35 -2.66
N GLY A 186 1.12 18.52 -3.04
CA GLY A 186 0.50 17.55 -2.15
C GLY A 186 1.34 16.28 -2.00
N ALA A 187 1.45 15.47 -3.05
CA ALA A 187 2.10 14.16 -2.96
C ALA A 187 3.62 14.26 -2.75
N ILE A 188 4.33 15.04 -3.58
CA ILE A 188 5.79 15.13 -3.53
C ILE A 188 6.26 15.98 -2.35
N PHE A 189 5.91 17.26 -2.32
CA PHE A 189 6.43 18.17 -1.30
C PHE A 189 5.88 17.84 0.08
N PHE A 190 4.56 17.93 0.28
CA PHE A 190 3.96 17.68 1.58
C PHE A 190 4.06 16.20 1.98
N GLY A 191 3.67 15.27 1.12
CA GLY A 191 3.59 13.84 1.44
C GLY A 191 4.93 13.10 1.60
N ASN A 192 6.01 13.60 0.99
CA ASN A 192 7.32 12.91 1.01
C ASN A 192 8.46 13.81 1.49
N LEU A 193 8.63 15.02 0.95
CA LEU A 193 9.80 15.85 1.31
C LEU A 193 9.72 16.44 2.72
N VAL A 194 8.54 16.91 3.15
CA VAL A 194 8.34 17.39 4.53
C VAL A 194 8.60 16.30 5.59
N PRO A 195 8.00 15.10 5.53
CA PRO A 195 8.30 14.06 6.51
C PRO A 195 9.75 13.62 6.44
N LEU A 196 10.37 13.55 5.25
CA LEU A 196 11.79 13.27 5.12
C LEU A 196 12.65 14.30 5.87
N ALA A 197 12.34 15.60 5.73
CA ALA A 197 13.03 16.66 6.46
C ALA A 197 12.87 16.52 7.98
N ILE A 198 11.67 16.20 8.47
CA ILE A 198 11.41 15.93 9.90
C ILE A 198 12.27 14.76 10.38
N LEU A 199 12.32 13.67 9.62
CA LEU A 199 13.04 12.44 9.99
C LEU A 199 14.55 12.65 10.06
N PHE A 200 15.12 13.56 9.26
CA PHE A 200 16.55 13.87 9.30
C PHE A 200 16.98 14.81 10.44
N LEU A 201 16.03 15.39 11.19
CA LEU A 201 16.39 16.21 12.35
C LEU A 201 17.07 15.34 13.44
N PRO A 202 18.06 15.87 14.15
CA PRO A 202 18.66 15.17 15.29
C PRO A 202 17.66 15.11 16.45
N GLY A 203 17.56 13.96 17.11
CA GLY A 203 16.72 13.81 18.32
C GLY A 203 15.22 13.93 18.09
N VAL A 204 14.70 13.43 16.95
CA VAL A 204 13.25 13.42 16.68
C VAL A 204 12.49 12.73 17.81
N ALA A 205 11.68 13.50 18.53
CA ALA A 205 10.81 12.96 19.58
C ALA A 205 9.65 12.14 18.98
N THR A 206 9.09 11.22 19.75
CA THR A 206 7.97 10.35 19.32
C THR A 206 6.78 11.12 18.70
N PRO A 207 6.33 12.27 19.24
CA PRO A 207 5.28 13.07 18.62
C PRO A 207 5.62 13.57 17.21
N MET A 208 6.87 13.96 16.96
CA MET A 208 7.32 14.41 15.64
C MET A 208 7.43 13.24 14.66
N LEU A 209 7.87 12.07 15.13
CA LEU A 209 7.93 10.85 14.33
C LEU A 209 6.52 10.41 13.90
N ALA A 210 5.54 10.45 14.80
CA ALA A 210 4.15 10.14 14.49
C ALA A 210 3.52 11.18 13.54
N LEU A 211 3.87 12.46 13.68
CA LEU A 211 3.45 13.51 12.74
C LEU A 211 4.01 13.24 11.33
N ALA A 212 5.28 12.86 11.21
CA ALA A 212 5.86 12.44 9.93
C ALA A 212 5.11 11.23 9.34
N GLY A 213 4.79 10.23 10.17
CA GLY A 213 3.97 9.09 9.76
C GLY A 213 2.59 9.50 9.24
N LEU A 214 1.89 10.40 9.93
CA LEU A 214 0.59 10.93 9.49
C LEU A 214 0.69 11.65 8.13
N ILE A 215 1.71 12.48 7.94
CA ILE A 215 1.94 13.18 6.68
C ILE A 215 2.23 12.19 5.55
N VAL A 216 3.00 11.13 5.82
CA VAL A 216 3.25 10.04 4.85
C VAL A 216 1.95 9.35 4.44
N LEU A 217 1.05 9.04 5.38
CA LEU A 217 -0.25 8.43 5.06
C LEU A 217 -1.11 9.35 4.17
N ILE A 218 -1.11 10.65 4.44
CA ILE A 218 -1.78 11.64 3.58
C ILE A 218 -1.11 11.66 2.20
N GLY A 219 0.22 11.63 2.14
CA GLY A 219 0.98 11.54 0.90
C GLY A 219 0.61 10.33 0.05
N ILE A 220 0.56 9.14 0.66
CA ILE A 220 0.13 7.90 0.01
C ILE A 220 -1.28 8.06 -0.56
N TYR A 221 -2.23 8.56 0.23
CA TYR A 221 -3.60 8.79 -0.23
C TYR A 221 -3.65 9.72 -1.46
N LEU A 222 -2.89 10.81 -1.46
CA LEU A 222 -2.84 11.75 -2.59
C LEU A 222 -2.23 11.11 -3.84
N THR A 223 -1.14 10.34 -3.68
CA THR A 223 -0.51 9.60 -4.78
C THR A 223 -1.47 8.58 -5.37
N GLU A 224 -2.07 7.71 -4.55
CA GLU A 224 -3.01 6.69 -5.01
C GLU A 224 -4.21 7.30 -5.73
N LYS A 225 -4.76 8.39 -5.19
CA LYS A 225 -5.85 9.12 -5.85
C LYS A 225 -5.46 9.59 -7.26
N ILE A 226 -4.27 10.16 -7.42
CA ILE A 226 -3.78 10.62 -8.72
C ILE A 226 -3.58 9.43 -9.67
N TRP A 227 -2.97 8.34 -9.18
CA TRP A 227 -2.67 7.15 -9.99
C TRP A 227 -3.94 6.42 -10.44
N VAL A 228 -5.02 6.46 -9.67
CA VAL A 228 -6.31 5.89 -10.06
C VAL A 228 -7.10 6.86 -10.96
N GLU A 229 -7.23 8.14 -10.60
CA GLU A 229 -8.10 9.05 -11.35
C GLU A 229 -7.50 9.51 -12.68
N ALA A 230 -6.17 9.68 -12.79
CA ALA A 230 -5.57 10.25 -14.00
C ALA A 230 -5.75 9.35 -15.24
N PRO A 231 -5.50 8.03 -15.18
CA PRO A 231 -5.73 7.15 -16.31
C PRO A 231 -7.20 7.07 -16.71
N GLN A 232 -8.14 7.10 -15.75
CA GLN A 232 -9.60 7.03 -16.02
C GLN A 232 -10.14 8.20 -16.85
N ARG A 233 -9.46 9.36 -16.80
CA ARG A 233 -9.89 10.60 -17.49
C ARG A 233 -9.52 10.64 -18.96
N VAL A 234 -8.64 9.75 -19.42
CA VAL A 234 -8.32 9.64 -20.86
C VAL A 234 -9.51 8.99 -21.57
N GLN A 235 -9.90 9.49 -22.73
CA GLN A 235 -10.95 8.85 -23.52
C GLN A 235 -10.40 7.54 -24.11
N LEU A 236 -11.15 6.45 -23.96
CA LEU A 236 -10.82 5.19 -24.64
C LEU A 236 -11.10 5.39 -26.13
N VAL A 237 -10.07 5.25 -26.97
CA VAL A 237 -10.18 5.33 -28.43
C VAL A 237 -10.44 3.95 -29.02
#